data_AF-K4RG87-F1
#
_entry.id   AF-K4RG87-F1
#
_cell.length_a   1.000
_cell.length_b   1.000
_cell.length_c   1.000
_cell.angle_alpha   90.00
_cell.angle_beta   90.00
_cell.angle_gamma   90.00
#
_symmetry.space_group_name_H-M   'P 1'
#
loop_
_entity.id
_entity.type
_entity.pdbx_description
1 polymer ?
#
loop_
_entity_poly.entity_id
_entity_poly.type
_entity_poly.pdbx_seq_one_letter_code
_entity_poly.pdbx_strand_id
1 'polypeptide(L)' 'MEFVFECGWCGGDNYFVGKQVGFWVDKWEIPSEWECRFCDGLNTTPDPPWTEA' A
#
# COMPACT_ATOMS: atom_id res chain seq x y z
N MET A 1 7.27 -1.92 -8.06
CA MET A 1 7.48 -0.62 -7.39
C MET A 1 7.11 -0.79 -5.94
N GLU A 2 7.79 -0.11 -5.03
CA GLU A 2 7.46 -0.16 -3.59
C GLU A 2 6.66 1.08 -3.20
N PHE A 3 5.62 0.88 -2.42
CA PHE A 3 4.72 1.93 -1.95
C PHE A 3 4.67 1.93 -0.43
N VAL A 4 4.56 3.11 0.16
CA VAL A 4 4.45 3.31 1.61
C VAL A 4 3.05 3.79 1.98
N PHE A 5 2.47 3.17 3.00
CA PHE A 5 1.18 3.55 3.59
C PHE A 5 1.30 3.71 5.10
N GLU A 6 0.81 4.83 5.61
CA GLU A 6 0.72 5.09 7.05
C GLU A 6 -0.50 4.37 7.63
N CYS A 7 -0.31 3.67 8.75
CA CYS A 7 -1.40 3.06 9.50
C CYS A 7 -2.27 4.11 10.17
N GLY A 8 -3.58 4.13 9.87
CA GLY A 8 -4.54 5.06 10.46
C GLY A 8 -4.78 4.86 11.97
N TRP A 9 -4.27 3.77 12.56
CA TRP A 9 -4.43 3.45 13.99
C TRP A 9 -3.24 3.89 14.84
N CYS A 10 -2.02 3.63 14.37
CA CYS A 10 -0.80 3.84 15.16
C CYS A 10 0.24 4.75 14.49
N GLY A 11 -0.02 5.22 13.26
CA GLY A 11 0.91 6.07 12.50
C GLY A 11 2.15 5.35 11.98
N GLY A 12 2.18 4.01 12.01
CA GLY A 12 3.33 3.23 11.54
C GLY A 12 3.34 3.06 10.02
N ASP A 13 4.51 3.24 9.40
CA ASP A 13 4.72 3.07 7.95
C ASP A 13 4.80 1.61 7.53
N ASN A 14 3.96 1.21 6.59
CA ASN A 14 3.91 -0.13 6.02
C ASN A 14 4.27 -0.10 4.54
N TYR A 15 5.14 -1.01 4.13
CA TYR A 15 5.75 -1.05 2.81
C TYR A 15 5.20 -2.23 2.01
N PHE A 16 4.73 -1.97 0.79
CA PHE A 16 4.16 -2.98 -0.10
C PHE A 16 4.80 -2.93 -1.48
N VAL A 17 5.16 -4.10 -1.99
CA VAL A 17 5.64 -4.23 -3.37
C VAL A 17 4.44 -4.37 -4.30
N GLY A 18 4.17 -3.33 -5.07
CA GLY A 18 3.17 -3.36 -6.13
C GLY A 18 3.58 -4.29 -7.27
N LYS A 19 2.62 -5.11 -7.71
CA LYS A 19 2.74 -5.95 -8.91
C LYS A 19 2.34 -5.13 -10.12
N GLN A 20 3.21 -5.08 -11.15
CA GLN A 20 2.87 -4.36 -12.38
C GLN A 20 1.69 -5.05 -13.07
N VAL A 21 0.67 -4.26 -13.39
CA VAL A 21 -0.52 -4.71 -14.12
C VAL A 21 -0.70 -3.83 -15.35
N GLY A 22 -0.92 -4.43 -16.50
CA GLY A 22 -1.04 -3.72 -17.77
C GLY A 22 0.23 -3.79 -18.63
N PHE A 23 0.03 -4.02 -19.92
CA PHE A 23 1.12 -4.28 -20.87
C PHE A 23 1.76 -2.98 -21.42
N TRP A 24 1.06 -1.85 -21.32
CA TRP A 24 1.47 -0.55 -21.87
C TRP A 24 1.33 0.62 -20.89
N VAL A 25 1.06 0.37 -19.61
CA VAL A 25 0.79 1.42 -18.60
C VAL A 25 1.50 1.11 -17.28
N ASP A 26 1.95 2.16 -16.59
CA ASP A 26 2.51 2.07 -15.24
C ASP A 26 1.38 1.97 -14.21
N LYS A 27 0.63 0.86 -14.25
CA LYS A 27 -0.33 0.54 -13.20
C LYS A 27 0.25 -0.55 -12.31
N TRP A 28 0.00 -0.39 -11.02
CA TRP A 28 0.47 -1.28 -9.99
C TRP A 28 -0.71 -1.75 -9.15
N GLU A 29 -0.72 -3.04 -8.82
CA GLU A 29 -1.71 -3.67 -7.94
C GLU A 29 -1.07 -3.97 -6.58
N ILE A 30 -1.76 -3.56 -5.51
CA ILE A 30 -1.43 -3.82 -4.10
C ILE A 30 -2.70 -4.29 -3.37
N PRO A 31 -2.59 -4.92 -2.19
CA PRO A 31 -3.75 -5.37 -1.43
C PRO A 31 -4.73 -4.23 -1.14
N SER A 32 -6.04 -4.48 -1.25
CA SER A 32 -7.07 -3.50 -0.89
C SER A 32 -7.19 -3.32 0.62
N GLU A 33 -6.88 -4.36 1.39
CA GLU A 33 -6.87 -4.40 2.85
C GLU A 33 -5.56 -4.99 3.33
N TRP A 34 -5.06 -4.47 4.45
CA TRP A 34 -3.82 -4.93 5.05
C TRP A 34 -3.80 -4.69 6.56
N GLU A 35 -3.13 -5.59 7.27
CA GLU A 35 -2.89 -5.45 8.71
C GLU A 35 -1.57 -4.71 8.93
N CYS A 36 -1.60 -3.71 9.82
CA CYS A 36 -0.41 -2.97 10.19
C CYS A 36 0.58 -3.88 10.92
N ARG A 37 1.83 -3.94 10.46
CA ARG A 37 2.90 -4.75 11.06
C ARG A 37 3.19 -4.43 12.53
N PHE A 38 2.84 -3.23 12.99
CA PHE A 38 3.18 -2.76 14.34
C PHE A 38 2.07 -2.92 15.37
N CYS A 39 0.81 -2.97 14.94
CA CYS A 39 -0.34 -2.94 15.86
C CYS A 39 -1.48 -3.88 15.44
N ASP A 40 -1.29 -4.68 14.39
CA ASP A 40 -2.30 -5.59 13.82
C ASP A 40 -3.63 -4.90 13.45
N GLY A 41 -3.60 -3.57 13.31
CA GLY A 41 -4.76 -2.77 12.94
C GLY A 41 -5.10 -2.98 11.47
N LEU A 42 -6.36 -3.31 11.18
CA LEU A 42 -6.85 -3.48 9.81
C LEU A 42 -6.98 -2.10 9.13
N ASN A 43 -6.34 -1.94 7.98
CA ASN A 43 -6.37 -0.74 7.15
C ASN A 43 -6.89 -1.07 5.75
N THR A 44 -7.39 -0.04 5.07
CA THR A 44 -7.75 -0.08 3.66
C THR A 44 -6.76 0.78 2.86
N THR A 45 -6.37 0.29 1.70
CA THR A 45 -5.54 1.04 0.77
C THR A 45 -6.38 2.15 0.12
N PRO A 46 -5.94 3.42 0.15
CA PRO A 46 -6.65 4.51 -0.49
C PRO A 46 -6.59 4.40 -2.03
N ASP A 47 -7.47 5.10 -2.73
CA ASP A 47 -7.38 5.21 -4.19
C ASP A 47 -6.04 5.89 -4.60
N PRO A 48 -5.43 5.48 -5.72
CA PRO A 48 -4.20 6.09 -6.23
C PRO A 48 -4.40 7.57 -6.62
N PRO A 49 -3.33 8.39 -6.71
CA PRO A 49 -1.91 8.01 -6.70
C PRO A 49 -1.35 7.75 -5.29
N TRP A 50 -0.38 6.84 -5.20
CA TRP A 50 0.28 6.47 -3.95
C TRP A 50 1.70 7.03 -3.85
N THR A 51 2.20 7.14 -2.63
CA THR A 51 3.58 7.55 -2.35
C THR A 51 4.52 6.37 -2.63
N GLU A 52 5.50 6.60 -3.50
CA GLU A 52 6.62 5.68 -3.72
C GLU A 52 7.57 5.71 -2.50
N ALA A 53 8.04 4.54 -2.07
CA ALA A 53 8.94 4.37 -0.92
C ALA A 53 10.42 4.58 -1.27
#